data_AF-A0A971NSG4-F1
#
_entry.id   AF-A0A971NSG4-F1
#
_cell.length_a   1.000
_cell.length_b   1.000
_cell.length_c   1.000
_cell.angle_alpha   90.00
_cell.angle_beta   90.00
_cell.angle_gamma   90.00
#
_symmetry.space_group_name_H-M   'P 1'
#
loop_
_entity.id
_entity.type
_entity.pdbx_description
1 polymer ?
#
loop_
_entity_poly.entity_id
_entity_poly.type
_entity_poly.pdbx_seq_one_letter_code
_entity_poly.pdbx_strand_id
1 'polypeptide(L)' 'MPTPEPPNFETAFSQLQQVIEKLENSELPLGEALKLYEEGKHLASICASILENAQLRLTELSETSINAPEESDD' A
#
# COMPACT_ATOMS: atom_id res chain seq x y z
N MET A 1 14.47 -16.96 -15.27
CA MET A 1 15.08 -15.89 -14.45
C MET A 1 13.93 -15.16 -13.79
N PRO A 2 13.86 -15.02 -12.46
CA PRO A 2 12.75 -14.32 -11.83
C PRO A 2 12.90 -12.83 -12.14
N THR A 3 11.85 -12.25 -12.74
CA THR A 3 11.70 -10.82 -12.97
C THR A 3 11.62 -10.09 -11.62
N PRO A 4 12.21 -8.88 -11.47
CA PRO A 4 12.05 -8.10 -10.26
C PRO A 4 10.57 -7.76 -10.10
N GLU A 5 9.92 -8.35 -9.09
CA GLU A 5 8.55 -8.00 -8.76
C GLU A 5 8.49 -6.55 -8.26
N PRO A 6 7.42 -5.81 -8.60
CA PRO A 6 7.18 -4.51 -7.97
C PRO A 6 7.18 -4.68 -6.43
N PRO A 7 7.59 -3.65 -5.67
CA PRO A 7 7.64 -3.77 -4.21
C PRO A 7 6.27 -4.20 -3.69
N ASN A 8 6.23 -5.36 -3.02
CA ASN A 8 5.02 -5.83 -2.34
C ASN A 8 4.74 -4.94 -1.12
N PHE A 9 3.50 -4.98 -0.65
CA PHE A 9 3.03 -4.14 0.45
C PHE A 9 3.94 -4.25 1.68
N GLU A 10 4.35 -5.47 2.03
CA GLU A 10 5.17 -5.78 3.18
C GLU A 10 6.52 -5.08 3.12
N THR A 11 7.14 -5.05 1.94
CA THR A 11 8.42 -4.37 1.72
C THR A 11 8.29 -2.85 1.85
N ALA A 12 7.30 -2.26 1.17
CA ALA A 12 7.06 -0.81 1.22
C ALA A 12 6.70 -0.35 2.64
N PHE A 13 5.88 -1.13 3.34
CA PHE A 13 5.49 -0.87 4.72
C PHE A 13 6.68 -0.98 5.69
N SER A 14 7.53 -2.01 5.54
CA SER A 14 8.73 -2.14 6.37
C SER A 14 9.71 -0.97 6.18
N GLN A 15 9.90 -0.52 4.94
CA GLN A 15 10.72 0.67 4.67
C GLN A 15 10.11 1.93 5.29
N LEU A 16 8.78 2.09 5.22
CA LEU A 16 8.09 3.22 5.82
C LEU A 16 8.27 3.23 7.35
N GLN A 17 8.17 2.07 8.00
CA GLN A 17 8.42 1.94 9.44
C GLN A 17 9.85 2.36 9.81
N GLN A 18 10.86 1.92 9.04
CA GLN A 18 12.25 2.34 9.27
C GLN A 18 12.46 3.84 9.08
N VAL A 19 11.75 4.47 8.13
CA VAL A 19 11.80 5.92 7.93
C VAL A 19 11.19 6.64 9.13
N ILE A 20 10.06 6.16 9.65
CA ILE A 20 9.41 6.72 10.85
C ILE A 20 10.33 6.60 12.06
N GLU A 21 10.92 5.43 12.30
CA GLU A 21 11.88 5.23 13.39
C GLU A 21 13.07 6.21 13.32
N LYS A 22 13.57 6.50 12.12
CA LYS A 22 14.64 7.49 11.93
C LYS A 22 14.15 8.92 12.19
N LEU A 23 12.92 9.25 11.80
CA LEU A 23 12.31 10.56 12.03
C LEU A 23 12.03 10.84 13.51
N GLU A 24 11.86 9.80 14.33
CA GLU A 24 11.69 9.92 15.78
C GLU A 24 12.99 10.29 16.52
N ASN A 25 14.14 10.26 15.83
CA ASN A 25 15.41 10.65 16.44
C ASN A 25 15.47 12.17 16.67
N SER A 26 15.53 12.56 17.94
CA SER A 26 15.59 13.97 18.39
C SER A 26 16.88 14.72 18.00
N GLU A 27 17.93 14.03 17.58
CA GLU A 27 19.19 14.65 17.12
C GLU A 27 19.30 14.75 15.58
N LEU A 28 18.21 14.43 14.86
CA LEU A 28 18.21 14.42 13.40
C LEU A 28 18.36 15.85 12.82
N PRO A 29 19.35 16.10 11.95
CA PRO A 29 19.49 17.39 11.29
C PRO A 29 18.27 17.71 10.40
N LEU A 30 17.85 18.97 10.36
CA LEU A 30 16.67 19.40 9.58
C LEU A 30 16.71 18.94 8.10
N GLY A 31 17.88 19.00 7.47
CA GLY A 31 18.05 18.57 6.09
C GLY A 31 17.84 17.06 5.89
N GLU A 32 18.18 16.23 6.88
CA GLU A 32 17.93 14.80 6.85
C GLU A 32 16.47 14.48 7.17
N ALA A 33 15.88 15.21 8.12
CA ALA A 33 14.46 15.12 8.44
C ALA A 33 13.58 15.39 7.22
N LEU A 34 13.91 16.41 6.40
CA LEU A 34 13.17 16.71 5.18
C LEU A 34 13.26 15.58 4.15
N LYS A 35 14.46 15.00 3.95
CA LYS A 35 14.64 13.86 3.02
C LYS A 35 13.85 12.64 3.47
N LEU A 36 13.94 12.28 4.75
CA LEU A 36 13.21 11.16 5.32
C LEU A 36 11.69 11.40 5.25
N TYR A 37 11.23 12.63 5.45
CA TYR A 37 9.82 12.97 5.29
C TYR A 37 9.33 12.76 3.85
N GLU A 38 10.09 13.23 2.85
CA GLU A 38 9.76 13.02 1.43
C GLU A 38 9.72 11.54 1.07
N GLU A 39 10.72 10.77 1.54
CA GLU A 39 10.78 9.31 1.36
C GLU A 39 9.59 8.61 2.02
N GLY A 40 9.28 8.96 3.28
CA GLY A 40 8.14 8.41 4.00
C GLY A 40 6.81 8.71 3.32
N LYS A 41 6.63 9.94 2.80
CA LYS A 41 5.44 10.30 2.03
C LYS A 41 5.32 9.47 0.74
N HIS A 42 6.43 9.23 0.05
CA HIS A 42 6.45 8.39 -1.14
C HIS A 42 6.06 6.94 -0.82
N LEU A 43 6.67 6.34 0.20
CA LEU A 43 6.37 4.98 0.64
C LEU A 43 4.91 4.83 1.11
N ALA A 44 4.39 5.82 1.84
CA ALA A 44 2.99 5.85 2.25
C ALA A 44 2.03 5.88 1.03
N SER A 45 2.37 6.64 -0.01
CA SER A 45 1.60 6.66 -1.25
C SER A 45 1.60 5.30 -1.95
N ILE A 46 2.75 4.61 -1.98
CA ILE A 46 2.84 3.25 -2.56
C ILE A 46 1.93 2.29 -1.79
N CYS A 47 2.03 2.27 -0.46
CA CYS A 47 1.19 1.43 0.40
C CYS A 47 -0.29 1.69 0.15
N ALA A 48 -0.70 2.96 0.08
CA ALA A 48 -2.09 3.34 -0.19
C ALA A 48 -2.56 2.82 -1.55
N SER A 49 -1.77 2.99 -2.61
CA SER A 49 -2.11 2.48 -3.95
C SER A 49 -2.22 0.96 -3.99
N ILE A 50 -1.37 0.22 -3.25
CA ILE A 50 -1.48 -1.24 -3.20
C ILE A 50 -2.79 -1.66 -2.51
N LEU A 51 -3.14 -1.03 -1.39
CA LEU A 51 -4.38 -1.30 -0.66
C LEU A 51 -5.62 -0.95 -1.49
N GLU A 52 -5.60 0.17 -2.20
CA GLU A 52 -6.69 0.58 -3.10
C GLU A 52 -6.91 -0.46 -4.21
N ASN A 53 -5.85 -0.91 -4.86
CA ASN A 53 -5.94 -1.97 -5.87
C ASN A 53 -6.48 -3.29 -5.29
N ALA A 54 -6.06 -3.66 -4.09
CA ALA A 54 -6.57 -4.85 -3.42
C ALA A 54 -8.07 -4.73 -3.10
N GLN A 55 -8.51 -3.54 -2.68
CA GLN A 55 -9.92 -3.26 -2.40
C GLN A 55 -10.77 -3.28 -3.67
N LEU A 56 -10.30 -2.66 -4.77
CA LEU A 56 -10.98 -2.72 -6.07
C LEU A 56 -11.19 -4.17 -6.52
N ARG A 57 -10.14 -4.99 -6.44
CA ARG A 57 -10.23 -6.41 -6.80
C ARG A 57 -11.21 -7.18 -5.92
N LEU A 58 -11.29 -6.86 -4.62
CA LEU A 58 -12.29 -7.47 -3.73
C LEU A 58 -13.71 -7.08 -4.12
N THR A 59 -13.93 -5.81 -4.46
CA THR A 59 -15.22 -5.30 -4.95
C THR A 59 -15.64 -6.03 -6.24
N GLU A 60 -14.76 -6.11 -7.24
CA GLU A 60 -15.03 -6.82 -8.51
C GLU A 60 -15.40 -8.30 -8.29
N LEU A 61 -14.69 -9.00 -7.38
CA LEU A 61 -14.99 -10.38 -7.02
C LEU A 61 -16.33 -10.51 -6.29
N SER A 62 -16.66 -9.55 -5.42
CA SER A 62 -17.93 -9.53 -4.71
C SER A 62 -19.10 -9.31 -5.68
N GLU A 63 -19.01 -8.35 -6.60
CA GLU A 63 -20.03 -8.07 -7.62
C GLU A 63 -20.24 -9.26 -8.57
N THR A 64 -19.16 -9.97 -8.92
CA THR A 64 -19.24 -11.20 -9.72
C THR A 64 -19.97 -12.33 -8.98
N SER A 65 -19.96 -12.32 -7.64
CA SER A 65 -20.58 -13.36 -6.82
C SER A 65 -22.08 -13.14 -6.55
N ILE A 66 -22.63 -11.94 -6.83
CA ILE A 66 -24.06 -11.61 -6.57
C ILE A 66 -24.93 -11.75 -7.82
N ASN A 67 -24.37 -12.16 -8.97
CA ASN A 67 -25.13 -12.34 -10.22
C ASN A 67 -25.39 -13.82 -10.54
N ALA A 68 -25.65 -14.64 -9.52
CA ALA A 68 -26.41 -15.87 -9.75
C ALA A 68 -27.85 -15.42 -10.08
N PRO A 69 -28.39 -15.74 -11.27
CA PRO A 69 -29.76 -15.36 -11.58
C PRO A 69 -30.66 -16.07 -10.57
N GLU A 70 -31.33 -15.29 -9.72
CA GLU A 70 -32.48 -15.82 -9.01
C GLU A 70 -33.49 -16.20 -10.09
N GLU A 71 -33.68 -17.52 -10.28
CA GLU A 71 -34.79 -18.05 -11.05
C GLU A 71 -36.06 -17.42 -10.48
N SER A 72 -36.66 -16.53 -11.27
CA SER A 72 -38.02 -16.07 -11.08
C SER A 72 -38.93 -17.26 -11.37
N ASP A 73 -39.15 -18.10 -10.36
CA ASP A 73 -40.24 -19.07 -10.37
C ASP A 73 -41.57 -18.31 -10.21
N ASP A 74 -42.47 -18.62 -11.14
CA ASP A 74 -43.89 -18.27 -11.19
C ASP A 74 -44.66 -18.66 -9.90
#